data_AF-A0A0L0SIA0-F1
#
_entry.id   AF-A0A0L0SIA0-F1
#
_cell.length_a   1.000
_cell.length_b   1.000
_cell.length_c   1.000
_cell.angle_alpha   90.00
_cell.angle_beta   90.00
_cell.angle_gamma   90.00
#
_symmetry.space_group_name_H-M   'P 1'
#
loop_
_entity.id
_entity.type
_entity.pdbx_description
1 polymer ?
#
loop_
_entity_poly.entity_id
_entity_poly.type
_entity_poly.pdbx_seq_one_letter_code
_entity_poly.pdbx_strand_id
1 'polypeptide(L)'
;MPSLPRSARKNKGRRRGATTTTTADVAAPSPDAEPRVEIVHVAADGTTANDDGGYEIDAAAKQWLTSVVDREIVRLRSLGAKASTLPLANVAIVVDDTDPAKLTAINRIEVAANHDFDAVTQILLAEPIAYPLKPDHAYVHVVLLNAHGDDPSAALVLPYLYDTKLTVDGQPVANDLQQWLFVNSRGKRTRHAIDNFEHV
;
A
#
# COMPACT_ATOMS: atom_id res chain seq x y z
N MET A 1 -20.48 68.34 51.28
CA MET A 1 -19.25 67.51 51.22
C MET A 1 -18.83 67.39 49.76
N PRO A 2 -17.52 67.41 49.45
CA PRO A 2 -16.97 68.35 48.48
C PRO A 2 -16.48 67.75 47.15
N SER A 3 -16.34 68.65 46.17
CA SER A 3 -15.23 68.81 45.21
C SER A 3 -14.78 67.68 44.26
N LEU A 4 -14.88 68.01 42.96
CA LEU A 4 -14.15 67.54 41.78
C LEU A 4 -12.62 67.32 42.00
N PRO A 5 -11.92 66.61 41.07
CA PRO A 5 -11.28 67.35 39.98
C PRO A 5 -11.30 66.67 38.58
N ARG A 6 -11.27 67.54 37.57
CA ARG A 6 -10.77 67.29 36.21
C ARG A 6 -9.26 67.00 36.24
N SER A 7 -8.77 66.15 35.34
CA SER A 7 -7.56 66.48 34.58
C SER A 7 -7.44 65.67 33.29
N ALA A 8 -7.13 66.38 32.21
CA ALA A 8 -6.73 65.87 30.91
C ALA A 8 -5.21 66.01 30.79
N ARG A 9 -4.53 65.08 30.08
CA ARG A 9 -3.55 65.40 29.00
C ARG A 9 -2.66 64.20 28.60
N LYS A 10 -2.62 64.00 27.27
CA LYS A 10 -1.43 63.88 26.37
C LYS A 10 -0.42 62.76 26.65
N ASN A 11 0.20 62.07 25.67
CA ASN A 11 0.21 62.09 24.21
C ASN A 11 1.22 60.99 23.78
N LYS A 12 1.27 60.70 22.47
CA LYS A 12 2.43 60.20 21.70
C LYS A 12 2.82 58.71 21.82
N GLY A 13 2.84 58.05 20.65
CA GLY A 13 3.72 56.89 20.44
C GLY A 13 3.30 55.98 19.29
N ARG A 14 3.73 56.31 18.08
CA ARG A 14 3.50 55.57 16.82
C ARG A 14 4.68 54.62 16.57
N ARG A 15 4.40 53.45 15.98
CA ARG A 15 5.23 52.59 15.08
C ARG A 15 5.92 51.32 15.64
N ARG A 16 5.49 50.21 15.01
CA ARG A 16 6.24 49.13 14.31
C ARG A 16 7.28 48.28 15.08
N GLY A 17 6.95 47.00 15.18
CA GLY A 17 7.74 45.88 14.62
C GLY A 17 8.90 45.33 15.45
N ALA A 18 8.76 44.09 15.92
CA ALA A 18 9.80 43.06 15.86
C ALA A 18 9.25 41.72 16.41
N THR A 19 9.33 40.71 15.55
CA THR A 19 9.31 39.28 15.79
C THR A 19 10.15 38.86 17.00
N THR A 20 9.61 37.99 17.86
CA THR A 20 10.48 37.11 18.68
C THR A 20 9.78 35.79 18.94
N THR A 21 10.49 34.75 18.52
CA THR A 21 10.26 33.33 18.58
C THR A 21 9.96 32.84 19.99
N THR A 22 8.84 32.13 20.16
CA THR A 22 8.66 31.19 21.28
C THR A 22 8.69 29.79 20.69
N THR A 23 9.75 29.07 21.03
CA THR A 23 9.97 27.65 20.78
C THR A 23 8.76 26.84 21.21
N ALA A 24 8.09 26.22 20.25
CA ALA A 24 7.16 25.13 20.51
C ALA A 24 7.98 23.88 20.84
N ASP A 25 7.68 23.31 22.00
CA ASP A 25 8.05 21.95 22.41
C ASP A 25 7.80 20.99 21.25
N VAL A 26 8.85 20.33 20.75
CA VAL A 26 8.71 19.19 19.85
C VAL A 26 8.27 18.03 20.74
N ALA A 27 6.95 17.84 20.83
CA ALA A 27 6.38 16.63 21.40
C ALA A 27 6.99 15.43 20.66
N ALA A 28 7.57 14.49 21.42
CA ALA A 28 8.04 13.23 20.88
C ALA A 28 6.88 12.53 20.13
N PRO A 29 7.14 11.94 18.94
CA PRO A 29 6.10 11.24 18.20
C PRO A 29 5.55 10.08 19.03
N SER A 30 4.22 9.99 19.08
CA SER A 30 3.49 8.91 19.73
C SER A 30 3.84 7.56 19.09
N PRO A 31 4.05 6.48 19.86
CA PRO A 31 4.37 5.15 19.31
C PRO A 31 3.22 4.52 18.49
N ASP A 32 2.05 5.17 18.44
CA ASP A 32 0.85 4.73 17.70
C ASP A 32 0.51 5.65 16.50
N ALA A 33 1.48 6.39 15.95
CA ALA A 33 1.24 7.12 14.70
C ALA A 33 0.99 6.10 13.58
N GLU A 34 -0.27 5.98 13.14
CA GLU A 34 -0.59 5.18 11.96
C GLU A 34 0.23 5.67 10.77
N PRO A 35 0.89 4.77 10.00
CA PRO A 35 1.64 5.18 8.83
C PRO A 35 0.70 5.93 7.88
N ARG A 36 1.16 7.04 7.34
CA ARG A 36 0.39 7.82 6.38
C ARG A 36 0.28 7.00 5.11
N VAL A 37 -0.88 6.39 4.93
CA VAL A 37 -1.18 5.57 3.76
C VAL A 37 -1.32 6.49 2.55
N GLU A 38 -0.22 6.74 1.85
CA GLU A 38 -0.30 7.24 0.48
C GLU A 38 -0.55 6.03 -0.42
N ILE A 39 -1.79 5.92 -0.91
CA ILE A 39 -2.19 4.81 -1.77
C ILE A 39 -1.64 5.10 -3.16
N VAL A 40 -0.57 4.41 -3.56
CA VAL A 40 -0.23 4.34 -4.99
C VAL A 40 -1.07 3.23 -5.59
N HIS A 41 -2.20 3.65 -6.15
CA HIS A 41 -3.14 2.78 -6.84
C HIS A 41 -2.48 2.23 -8.11
N VAL A 42 -2.15 0.95 -8.10
CA VAL A 42 -2.04 0.15 -9.33
C VAL A 42 -3.04 -0.96 -9.16
N ALA A 43 -4.32 -0.64 -9.38
CA ALA A 43 -5.35 -1.65 -9.27
C ALA A 43 -5.08 -2.76 -10.30
N ALA A 44 -5.27 -4.01 -9.90
CA ALA A 44 -5.15 -5.17 -10.80
C ALA A 44 -6.41 -5.36 -11.65
N ASP A 45 -7.24 -4.33 -11.70
CA ASP A 45 -8.18 -4.06 -12.76
C ASP A 45 -7.72 -2.87 -13.61
N GLY A 46 -6.45 -2.43 -13.51
CA GLY A 46 -5.68 -1.42 -14.26
C GLY A 46 -6.22 0.03 -14.30
N THR A 47 -7.09 0.44 -13.40
CA THR A 47 -7.60 1.82 -13.39
C THR A 47 -6.52 2.91 -13.23
N THR A 48 -6.53 3.92 -14.10
CA THR A 48 -5.94 5.24 -13.85
C THR A 48 -7.03 6.24 -13.43
N ALA A 49 -6.73 7.13 -12.49
CA ALA A 49 -7.68 8.11 -11.99
C ALA A 49 -8.10 9.11 -13.09
N ASN A 50 -9.41 9.31 -13.27
CA ASN A 50 -9.97 10.45 -14.00
C ASN A 50 -10.30 11.59 -13.01
N ASP A 51 -10.24 12.83 -13.51
CA ASP A 51 -10.36 14.09 -12.77
C ASP A 51 -11.72 14.33 -12.06
N ASP A 52 -12.62 13.34 -12.03
CA ASP A 52 -13.95 13.38 -11.41
C ASP A 52 -14.10 12.44 -10.20
N GLY A 53 -13.02 11.80 -9.74
CA GLY A 53 -13.00 10.99 -8.52
C GLY A 53 -13.73 9.64 -8.66
N GLY A 54 -14.07 9.24 -9.89
CA GLY A 54 -14.52 7.90 -10.24
C GLY A 54 -13.35 7.01 -10.67
N TYR A 55 -13.32 5.78 -10.13
CA TYR A 55 -12.34 4.76 -10.55
C TYR A 55 -12.84 4.05 -11.83
N GLU A 56 -12.12 4.16 -12.95
CA GLU A 56 -12.42 3.47 -14.22
C GLU A 56 -11.64 2.15 -14.37
N ILE A 57 -12.32 1.01 -14.28
CA ILE A 57 -11.72 -0.34 -14.46
C ILE A 57 -11.06 -0.46 -15.86
N ASP A 58 -9.74 -0.63 -15.93
CA ASP A 58 -9.01 -1.09 -17.12
C ASP A 58 -9.25 -2.60 -17.36
N ALA A 59 -10.27 -2.83 -18.19
CA ALA A 59 -10.66 -4.14 -18.65
C ALA A 59 -9.50 -4.93 -19.30
N ALA A 60 -8.51 -4.26 -19.91
CA ALA A 60 -7.40 -4.93 -20.59
C ALA A 60 -6.41 -5.53 -19.58
N ALA A 61 -6.07 -4.80 -18.51
CA ALA A 61 -5.29 -5.34 -17.39
C ALA A 61 -5.98 -6.53 -16.75
N LYS A 62 -7.28 -6.38 -16.43
CA LYS A 62 -8.07 -7.45 -15.83
C LYS A 62 -8.07 -8.72 -16.69
N GLN A 63 -8.33 -8.57 -18.00
CA GLN A 63 -8.35 -9.69 -18.93
C GLN A 63 -6.97 -10.36 -19.05
N TRP A 64 -5.91 -9.55 -19.15
CA TRP A 64 -4.54 -10.07 -19.23
C TRP A 64 -4.17 -10.85 -17.96
N LEU A 65 -4.38 -10.27 -16.78
CA LEU A 65 -4.08 -10.90 -15.49
C LEU A 65 -4.84 -12.20 -15.30
N THR A 66 -6.15 -12.20 -15.62
CA THR A 66 -6.97 -13.42 -15.58
C THR A 66 -6.36 -14.50 -16.48
N SER A 67 -5.99 -14.15 -17.71
CA SER A 67 -5.42 -15.12 -18.65
C SER A 67 -4.09 -15.71 -18.17
N VAL A 68 -3.24 -14.91 -17.51
CA VAL A 68 -1.92 -15.33 -17.03
C VAL A 68 -2.09 -16.26 -15.83
N VAL A 69 -2.96 -15.91 -14.88
CA VAL A 69 -3.30 -16.75 -13.73
C VAL A 69 -3.94 -18.06 -14.16
N ASP A 70 -4.89 -18.04 -15.10
CA ASP A 70 -5.56 -19.26 -15.56
C ASP A 70 -4.57 -20.25 -16.19
N ARG A 71 -3.62 -19.76 -17.00
CA ARG A 71 -2.56 -20.60 -17.56
C ARG A 71 -1.70 -21.22 -16.47
N GLU A 72 -1.37 -20.45 -15.43
CA GLU A 72 -0.56 -20.94 -14.33
C GLU A 72 -1.31 -21.97 -13.47
N ILE A 73 -2.59 -21.75 -13.18
CA ILE A 73 -3.44 -22.72 -12.50
C ILE A 73 -3.51 -24.03 -13.29
N VAL A 74 -3.69 -23.96 -14.62
CA VAL A 74 -3.69 -25.16 -15.48
C VAL A 74 -2.34 -25.89 -15.43
N ARG A 75 -1.23 -25.15 -15.49
CA ARG A 75 0.13 -25.72 -15.40
C ARG A 75 0.37 -26.40 -14.06
N LEU A 76 0.04 -25.76 -12.94
CA LEU A 76 0.22 -26.33 -11.61
C LEU A 76 -0.62 -27.60 -11.43
N ARG A 77 -1.87 -27.58 -11.90
CA ARG A 77 -2.76 -28.76 -11.85
C ARG A 77 -2.25 -29.91 -12.72
N SER A 78 -1.67 -29.64 -13.89
CA SER A 78 -1.10 -30.69 -14.74
C SER A 78 0.14 -31.34 -14.11
N LEU A 79 0.83 -30.63 -13.23
CA LEU A 79 1.92 -31.15 -12.38
C LEU A 79 1.40 -31.87 -11.11
N GLY A 80 0.09 -31.99 -10.92
CA GLY A 80 -0.53 -32.66 -9.78
C GLY A 80 -0.73 -31.77 -8.54
N ALA A 81 -0.41 -30.47 -8.61
CA ALA A 81 -0.65 -29.57 -7.50
C ALA A 81 -2.14 -29.22 -7.38
N LYS A 82 -2.63 -29.13 -6.14
CA LYS A 82 -3.93 -28.53 -5.86
C LYS A 82 -3.77 -27.02 -5.82
N ALA A 83 -4.12 -26.35 -6.92
CA ALA A 83 -4.02 -24.90 -7.03
C ALA A 83 -5.39 -24.27 -7.32
N SER A 84 -5.68 -23.18 -6.64
CA SER A 84 -6.83 -22.32 -6.90
C SER A 84 -6.44 -20.84 -6.80
N THR A 85 -7.33 -19.95 -7.21
CA THR A 85 -7.16 -18.50 -7.08
C THR A 85 -8.26 -17.94 -6.20
N LEU A 86 -8.05 -16.75 -5.63
CA LEU A 86 -9.10 -15.98 -4.97
C LEU A 86 -9.60 -14.88 -5.91
N PRO A 87 -10.89 -14.51 -5.84
CA PRO A 87 -11.40 -13.38 -6.60
C PRO A 87 -10.69 -12.11 -6.14
N LEU A 88 -9.88 -11.54 -7.01
CA LEU A 88 -9.13 -10.33 -6.74
C LEU A 88 -10.07 -9.13 -6.73
N ALA A 89 -9.93 -8.27 -5.71
CA ALA A 89 -10.65 -7.00 -5.62
C ALA A 89 -9.76 -5.84 -6.06
N ASN A 90 -8.52 -5.79 -5.57
CA ASN A 90 -7.60 -4.69 -5.84
C ASN A 90 -6.15 -5.12 -5.59
N VAL A 91 -5.19 -4.44 -6.21
CA VAL A 91 -3.80 -4.46 -5.77
C VAL A 91 -3.27 -3.03 -5.71
N ALA A 92 -2.23 -2.81 -4.91
CA ALA A 92 -1.62 -1.49 -4.78
C ALA A 92 -0.22 -1.62 -4.18
N ILE A 93 0.52 -0.53 -4.18
CA ILE A 93 1.64 -0.34 -3.26
C ILE A 93 1.20 0.69 -2.21
N VAL A 94 1.39 0.35 -0.95
CA VAL A 94 1.28 1.27 0.18
C VAL A 94 2.69 1.65 0.59
N VAL A 95 2.96 2.94 0.78
CA VAL A 95 4.26 3.37 1.31
C VAL A 95 4.14 3.55 2.81
N ASP A 96 5.02 2.91 3.55
CA ASP A 96 5.25 3.17 4.97
C ASP A 96 6.27 4.29 5.08
N ASP A 97 5.80 5.44 5.59
CA ASP A 97 6.56 6.68 5.74
C ASP A 97 6.85 7.01 7.22
N THR A 98 6.66 6.03 8.11
CA THR A 98 6.88 6.19 9.56
C THR A 98 8.30 6.69 9.87
N ASP A 99 9.28 6.25 9.07
CA ASP A 99 10.61 6.85 9.01
C ASP A 99 10.79 7.60 7.68
N PRO A 100 10.74 8.95 7.67
CA PRO A 100 10.91 9.75 6.46
C PRO A 100 12.28 9.56 5.77
N ALA A 101 13.29 9.05 6.47
CA ALA A 101 14.59 8.73 5.88
C ALA A 101 14.59 7.34 5.20
N LYS A 102 13.57 6.51 5.45
CA LYS A 102 13.47 5.13 4.97
C LYS A 102 12.03 4.77 4.59
N LEU A 103 11.60 5.28 3.44
CA LEU A 103 10.33 4.87 2.83
C LEU A 103 10.37 3.39 2.48
N THR A 104 9.35 2.64 2.90
CA THR A 104 9.24 1.20 2.62
C THR A 104 7.99 0.92 1.80
N ALA A 105 8.15 0.30 0.62
CA ALA A 105 7.03 -0.16 -0.18
C ALA A 105 6.42 -1.44 0.42
N ILE A 106 5.09 -1.46 0.57
CA ILE A 106 4.30 -2.59 1.04
C ILE A 106 3.34 -3.01 -0.07
N ASN A 107 3.48 -4.24 -0.54
CA ASN A 107 2.70 -4.82 -1.62
C ASN A 107 1.33 -5.24 -1.09
N ARG A 108 0.28 -4.56 -1.55
CA ARG A 108 -1.08 -4.76 -1.05
C ARG A 108 -1.91 -5.57 -2.04
N ILE A 109 -2.52 -6.65 -1.55
CA ILE A 109 -3.52 -7.43 -2.30
C ILE A 109 -4.82 -7.45 -1.52
N GLU A 110 -5.90 -7.02 -2.17
CA GLU A 110 -7.25 -7.16 -1.66
C GLU A 110 -8.00 -8.24 -2.44
N VAL A 111 -8.73 -9.10 -1.73
CA VAL A 111 -9.56 -10.13 -2.33
C VAL A 111 -11.03 -9.96 -1.94
N ALA A 112 -11.93 -10.26 -2.88
CA ALA A 112 -13.37 -10.32 -2.68
C ALA A 112 -13.80 -11.66 -2.06
N ALA A 113 -13.00 -12.19 -1.15
CA ALA A 113 -13.27 -13.43 -0.42
C ALA A 113 -12.95 -13.24 1.06
N ASN A 114 -13.67 -13.96 1.93
CA ASN A 114 -13.40 -13.98 3.37
C ASN A 114 -12.32 -15.03 3.70
N HIS A 115 -11.14 -14.88 3.10
CA HIS A 115 -10.00 -15.74 3.38
C HIS A 115 -9.28 -15.27 4.66
N ASP A 116 -8.73 -16.22 5.42
CA ASP A 116 -7.92 -15.91 6.60
C ASP A 116 -6.43 -15.94 6.24
N PHE A 117 -5.87 -14.75 6.01
CA PHE A 117 -4.46 -14.62 5.64
C PHE A 117 -3.49 -14.80 6.82
N ASP A 118 -3.98 -14.88 8.07
CA ASP A 118 -3.11 -15.20 9.22
C ASP A 118 -2.65 -16.67 9.19
N ALA A 119 -3.37 -17.53 8.45
CA ALA A 119 -3.02 -18.93 8.27
C ALA A 119 -1.96 -19.17 7.17
N VAL A 120 -1.58 -18.12 6.42
CA VAL A 120 -0.49 -18.17 5.44
C VAL A 120 0.82 -18.33 6.19
N THR A 121 1.57 -19.37 5.87
CA THR A 121 2.86 -19.65 6.50
C THR A 121 4.04 -19.41 5.57
N GLN A 122 3.78 -19.35 4.25
CA GLN A 122 4.82 -19.10 3.26
C GLN A 122 4.24 -18.37 2.06
N ILE A 123 5.02 -17.41 1.56
CA ILE A 123 4.78 -16.69 0.30
C ILE A 123 5.91 -17.04 -0.64
N LEU A 124 5.57 -17.58 -1.81
CA LEU A 124 6.50 -17.81 -2.90
C LEU A 124 6.17 -16.85 -4.04
N LEU A 125 7.20 -16.26 -4.63
CA LEU A 125 7.07 -15.35 -5.77
C LEU A 125 7.70 -16.00 -6.99
N ALA A 126 7.00 -15.94 -8.12
CA ALA A 126 7.62 -16.23 -9.40
C ALA A 126 8.61 -15.12 -9.79
N GLU A 127 9.41 -15.36 -10.82
CA GLU A 127 10.22 -14.30 -11.43
C GLU A 127 9.31 -13.20 -11.99
N PRO A 128 9.57 -11.91 -11.70
CA PRO A 128 8.78 -10.82 -12.27
C PRO A 128 8.88 -10.78 -13.79
N ILE A 129 7.74 -10.58 -14.46
CA ILE A 129 7.67 -10.36 -15.92
C ILE A 129 7.17 -8.95 -16.21
N ALA A 130 7.68 -8.33 -17.27
CA ALA A 130 7.21 -7.02 -17.71
C ALA A 130 5.73 -7.09 -18.13
N TYR A 131 4.93 -6.12 -17.69
CA TYR A 131 3.55 -6.00 -18.11
C TYR A 131 3.47 -5.35 -19.50
N PRO A 132 2.92 -6.02 -20.53
CA PRO A 132 3.06 -5.56 -21.91
C PRO A 132 2.23 -4.33 -22.26
N LEU A 133 1.22 -3.98 -21.46
CA LEU A 133 0.28 -2.90 -21.80
C LEU A 133 0.59 -1.57 -21.12
N LYS A 134 1.48 -1.56 -20.11
CA LYS A 134 1.91 -0.34 -19.42
C LYS A 134 3.40 -0.40 -19.11
N PRO A 135 4.20 0.54 -19.63
CA PRO A 135 5.61 0.66 -19.29
C PRO A 135 5.82 0.80 -17.78
N ASP A 136 7.02 0.42 -17.33
CA ASP A 136 7.43 0.55 -15.93
C ASP A 136 6.54 -0.22 -14.94
N HIS A 137 5.75 -1.18 -15.43
CA HIS A 137 4.96 -2.07 -14.60
C HIS A 137 5.43 -3.51 -14.78
N ALA A 138 5.44 -4.25 -13.68
CA ALA A 138 5.80 -5.66 -13.65
C ALA A 138 4.71 -6.48 -12.98
N TYR A 139 4.68 -7.76 -13.34
CA TYR A 139 3.74 -8.75 -12.85
C TYR A 139 4.49 -9.88 -12.16
N VAL A 140 3.91 -10.41 -11.08
CA VAL A 140 4.39 -11.62 -10.42
C VAL A 140 3.22 -12.52 -10.00
N HIS A 141 3.42 -13.84 -10.09
CA HIS A 141 2.56 -14.80 -9.40
C HIS A 141 2.94 -14.84 -7.93
N VAL A 142 1.97 -14.55 -7.07
CA VAL A 142 2.09 -14.71 -5.62
C VAL A 142 1.44 -16.01 -5.23
N VAL A 143 2.21 -16.96 -4.72
CA VAL A 143 1.72 -18.26 -4.27
C VAL A 143 1.73 -18.28 -2.75
N LEU A 144 0.57 -18.47 -2.15
CA LEU A 144 0.38 -18.56 -0.71
C LEU A 144 0.20 -20.03 -0.33
N LEU A 145 0.99 -20.48 0.65
CA LEU A 145 0.86 -21.80 1.25
C LEU A 145 0.39 -21.66 2.70
N ASN A 146 -0.68 -22.38 3.02
CA ASN A 146 -1.30 -22.37 4.33
C ASN A 146 -1.01 -23.71 5.02
N ALA A 147 0.14 -23.86 5.67
CA ALA A 147 0.53 -25.14 6.28
C ALA A 147 -0.44 -25.61 7.39
N HIS A 148 -1.29 -24.72 7.90
CA HIS A 148 -2.28 -24.99 8.94
C HIS A 148 -3.73 -24.82 8.49
N GLY A 149 -3.99 -24.71 7.18
CA GLY A 149 -5.35 -24.60 6.64
C GLY A 149 -6.10 -25.94 6.59
N ASP A 150 -7.38 -25.89 6.20
CA ASP A 150 -8.22 -27.09 6.03
C ASP A 150 -7.68 -28.07 4.98
N ASP A 151 -6.96 -27.57 3.98
CA ASP A 151 -6.17 -28.37 3.03
C ASP A 151 -4.74 -27.79 2.91
N PRO A 152 -3.78 -28.25 3.74
CA PRO A 152 -2.40 -27.77 3.72
C PRO A 152 -1.67 -28.02 2.39
N SER A 153 -2.21 -28.88 1.52
CA SER A 153 -1.66 -29.15 0.20
C SER A 153 -2.21 -28.22 -0.90
N ALA A 154 -3.20 -27.38 -0.58
CA ALA A 154 -3.77 -26.43 -1.50
C ALA A 154 -2.97 -25.12 -1.52
N ALA A 155 -2.47 -24.75 -2.69
CA ALA A 155 -1.83 -23.48 -2.94
C ALA A 155 -2.83 -22.46 -3.48
N LEU A 156 -2.77 -21.23 -2.98
CA LEU A 156 -3.51 -20.10 -3.54
C LEU A 156 -2.58 -19.29 -4.44
N VAL A 157 -2.97 -19.08 -5.68
CA VAL A 157 -2.24 -18.29 -6.66
C VAL A 157 -2.96 -16.97 -6.89
N LEU A 158 -2.30 -15.86 -6.59
CA LEU A 158 -2.81 -14.51 -6.78
C LEU A 158 -1.96 -13.75 -7.80
N PRO A 159 -2.58 -12.98 -8.70
CA PRO A 159 -1.86 -12.03 -9.54
C PRO A 159 -1.43 -10.80 -8.73
N TYR A 160 -0.22 -10.29 -8.98
CA TYR A 160 0.20 -8.98 -8.49
C TYR A 160 0.84 -8.17 -9.61
N LEU A 161 0.24 -7.04 -9.94
CA LEU A 161 0.73 -6.07 -10.92
C LEU A 161 1.15 -4.81 -10.16
N TYR A 162 2.36 -4.30 -10.42
CA TYR A 162 2.92 -3.20 -9.62
C TYR A 162 3.79 -2.26 -10.46
N ASP A 163 3.89 -1.01 -9.99
CA ASP A 163 4.78 0.00 -10.55
C ASP A 163 6.22 -0.25 -10.08
N THR A 164 7.15 -0.31 -11.02
CA THR A 164 8.58 -0.55 -10.78
C THR A 164 9.37 0.74 -10.56
N LYS A 165 8.76 1.89 -10.80
CA LYS A 165 9.35 3.23 -10.66
C LYS A 165 8.55 4.11 -9.70
N LEU A 166 8.07 3.51 -8.62
CA LEU A 166 7.37 4.20 -7.55
C LEU A 166 8.19 5.38 -7.00
N THR A 167 7.57 6.56 -6.92
CA THR A 167 8.13 7.74 -6.28
C THR A 167 7.13 8.40 -5.33
N VAL A 168 7.60 8.89 -4.19
CA VAL A 168 6.84 9.70 -3.23
C VAL A 168 7.58 11.01 -3.01
N ASP A 169 6.91 12.15 -3.20
CA ASP A 169 7.53 13.50 -3.13
C ASP A 169 8.83 13.64 -3.96
N GLY A 170 8.88 12.95 -5.11
CA GLY A 170 10.06 12.92 -5.99
C GLY A 170 11.21 12.03 -5.50
N GLN A 171 11.07 11.34 -4.37
CA GLN A 171 12.01 10.34 -3.88
C GLN A 171 11.63 8.95 -4.42
N PRO A 172 12.55 8.19 -5.02
CA PRO A 172 12.29 6.82 -5.42
C PRO A 172 12.07 5.93 -4.19
N VAL A 173 11.04 5.09 -4.24
CA VAL A 173 10.76 4.08 -3.21
C VAL A 173 11.06 2.71 -3.78
N ALA A 174 12.07 2.04 -3.23
CA ALA A 174 12.42 0.69 -3.66
C ALA A 174 11.31 -0.29 -3.25
N ASN A 175 10.89 -1.14 -4.19
CA ASN A 175 10.01 -2.26 -3.93
C ASN A 175 10.75 -3.56 -4.22
N ASP A 176 11.22 -4.20 -3.15
CA ASP A 176 11.95 -5.48 -3.16
C ASP A 176 11.02 -6.69 -3.04
N LEU A 177 9.70 -6.48 -3.06
CA LEU A 177 8.67 -7.50 -2.88
C LEU A 177 8.75 -8.24 -1.53
N GLN A 178 9.40 -7.69 -0.50
CA GLN A 178 9.52 -8.35 0.80
C GLN A 178 8.34 -8.09 1.72
N GLN A 179 7.73 -6.91 1.65
CA GLN A 179 6.64 -6.51 2.54
C GLN A 179 5.28 -6.70 1.84
N TRP A 180 4.37 -7.40 2.51
CA TRP A 180 3.04 -7.73 1.98
C TRP A 180 1.93 -7.36 2.95
N LEU A 181 0.82 -6.88 2.41
CA LEU A 181 -0.41 -6.56 3.12
C LEU A 181 -1.60 -7.20 2.40
N PHE A 182 -2.15 -8.25 2.98
CA PHE A 182 -3.36 -8.88 2.46
C PHE A 182 -4.60 -8.33 3.15
N VAL A 183 -5.65 -8.10 2.37
CA VAL A 183 -6.94 -7.64 2.87
C VAL A 183 -8.05 -8.54 2.34
N ASN A 184 -8.88 -9.06 3.24
CA ASN A 184 -10.03 -9.88 2.86
C ASN A 184 -11.31 -9.06 2.67
N SER A 185 -12.41 -9.70 2.25
CA SER A 185 -13.69 -9.01 1.99
C SER A 185 -14.36 -8.40 3.23
N ARG A 186 -13.87 -8.69 4.44
CA ARG A 186 -14.31 -8.07 5.70
C ARG A 186 -13.44 -6.89 6.11
N GLY A 187 -12.43 -6.54 5.32
CA GLY A 187 -11.45 -5.51 5.65
C GLY A 187 -10.42 -5.94 6.69
N LYS A 188 -10.36 -7.23 7.07
CA LYS A 188 -9.28 -7.74 7.92
C LYS A 188 -7.96 -7.62 7.17
N ARG A 189 -6.97 -7.02 7.82
CA ARG A 189 -5.63 -6.77 7.29
C ARG A 189 -4.64 -7.72 7.95
N THR A 190 -3.83 -8.39 7.15
CA THR A 190 -2.71 -9.22 7.63
C THR A 190 -1.42 -8.77 6.96
N ARG A 191 -0.39 -8.46 7.76
CA ARG A 191 0.96 -8.14 7.27
C ARG A 191 1.82 -9.39 7.24
N HIS A 192 2.60 -9.54 6.19
CA HIS A 192 3.61 -10.57 6.03
C HIS A 192 4.93 -9.94 5.60
N ALA A 193 6.04 -10.52 6.04
CA ALA A 193 7.38 -10.16 5.60
C ALA A 193 8.07 -11.41 5.07
N ILE A 194 8.74 -11.29 3.92
CA ILE A 194 9.59 -12.33 3.35
C ILE A 194 11.03 -12.00 3.76
N ASP A 195 11.57 -12.78 4.69
CA ASP A 195 12.93 -12.56 5.21
C ASP A 195 14.01 -12.97 4.19
N ASN A 196 13.72 -13.97 3.34
CA ASN A 196 14.63 -14.45 2.32
C ASN A 196 13.88 -15.05 1.13
N PHE A 197 14.43 -14.88 -0.08
CA PHE A 197 13.97 -15.59 -1.27
C PHE A 197 14.77 -16.88 -1.42
N GLU A 198 14.08 -18.01 -1.44
CA GLU A 198 14.70 -19.27 -1.81
C GLU A 198 14.63 -19.44 -3.33
N HIS A 199 15.79 -19.60 -3.96
CA HIS A 199 15.86 -19.98 -5.37
C HIS A 199 15.58 -21.48 -5.47
N VAL A 200 14.47 -21.84 -6.11
CA VAL A 200 14.08 -23.23 -6.37
C VAL A 200 14.31 -23.59 -7.83
#